data_AF-A0A955YGG2-F1
#
_entry.id   AF-A0A955YGG2-F1
#
_cell.length_a   1.000
_cell.length_b   1.000
_cell.length_c   1.000
_cell.angle_alpha   90.00
_cell.angle_beta   90.00
_cell.angle_gamma   90.00
#
_symmetry.space_group_name_H-M   'P 1'
#
loop_
_entity.id
_entity.type
_entity.pdbx_description
1 polymer ?
#
loop_
_entity_poly.entity_id
_entity_poly.type
_entity_poly.pdbx_seq_one_letter_code
_entity_poly.pdbx_strand_id
1 'polypeptide(L)'
;LSQDRVELVQIELAGESRLFNKALKSIDMPTNALVAAIVRDGVLEVPGGDDVFQKGDRVYLIGSPDGVLSAERLFSRTREARRVCIVGGGVVGKSLARELKRSGAKVMLIEKDRETAEAISVELDGIDVVHGDGTHQGLLEEEEVDTYDLFCAVTAMDEVNLMASLLAKRIGCHRTAVTVQRADYVPIYKQLGIDIVLSPRKAPSRATTSSACHAAGCCTA
;
A
#
# COMPACT_ATOMS: atom_id res chain seq x y z
N LEU A 1 12.42 28.72 -14.29
CA LEU A 1 10.96 28.51 -14.37
C LEU A 1 10.62 27.42 -13.35
N SER A 2 10.43 27.82 -12.09
CA SER A 2 10.00 26.94 -11.00
C SER A 2 8.59 26.46 -11.30
N GLN A 3 8.39 25.15 -11.46
CA GLN A 3 7.09 24.59 -11.75
C GLN A 3 6.19 24.67 -10.51
N ASP A 4 5.30 25.67 -10.46
CA ASP A 4 4.11 25.68 -9.60
C ASP A 4 3.13 24.59 -10.06
N ARG A 5 3.50 23.31 -9.89
CA ARG A 5 2.56 22.20 -10.08
C ARG A 5 1.65 22.14 -8.88
N VAL A 6 0.38 22.47 -9.11
CA VAL A 6 -0.72 22.18 -8.19
C VAL A 6 -1.25 20.80 -8.51
N GLU A 7 -1.44 19.97 -7.50
CA GLU A 7 -2.05 18.65 -7.58
C GLU A 7 -3.42 18.66 -6.92
N LEU A 8 -4.35 17.90 -7.49
CA LEU A 8 -5.69 17.65 -6.96
C LEU A 8 -5.81 16.14 -6.73
N VAL A 9 -6.11 15.76 -5.49
CA VAL A 9 -6.30 14.35 -5.09
C VAL A 9 -7.68 14.19 -4.49
N GLN A 10 -8.37 13.10 -4.85
CA GLN A 10 -9.64 12.72 -4.27
C GLN A 10 -9.42 11.57 -3.29
N ILE A 11 -9.97 11.71 -2.07
CA ILE A 11 -9.93 10.70 -1.03
C ILE A 11 -11.36 10.32 -0.67
N GLU A 12 -11.64 9.03 -0.51
CA GLU A 12 -12.92 8.54 -0.02
C GLU A 12 -12.82 8.12 1.45
N LEU A 13 -13.70 8.67 2.29
CA LEU A 13 -13.77 8.32 3.71
C LEU A 13 -14.67 7.09 3.93
N ALA A 14 -14.24 5.94 3.40
CA ALA A 14 -15.00 4.68 3.43
C ALA A 14 -14.93 3.92 4.77
N GLY A 15 -13.79 3.98 5.46
CA GLY A 15 -13.52 3.28 6.72
C GLY A 15 -13.72 4.13 7.97
N GLU A 16 -13.27 3.66 9.13
CA GLU A 16 -13.17 4.53 10.30
C GLU A 16 -12.09 5.62 10.03
N SER A 17 -12.33 6.90 10.35
CA SER A 17 -11.33 7.99 10.19
C SER A 17 -11.10 8.72 11.52
N ARG A 18 -9.85 9.13 11.80
CA ARG A 18 -9.53 9.96 13.00
C ARG A 18 -10.09 11.38 12.91
N LEU A 19 -10.56 11.75 11.72
CA LEU A 19 -11.13 13.05 11.41
C LEU A 19 -12.65 13.08 11.56
N PHE A 20 -13.30 11.91 11.70
CA PHE A 20 -14.72 11.89 12.03
C PHE A 20 -14.95 12.58 13.37
N ASN A 21 -16.03 13.36 13.44
CA ASN A 21 -16.40 14.19 14.59
C ASN A 21 -15.42 15.35 14.90
N LYS A 22 -14.47 15.65 14.02
CA LYS A 22 -13.62 16.84 14.12
C LYS A 22 -14.02 17.86 13.08
N ALA A 23 -14.16 19.12 13.51
CA ALA A 23 -14.36 20.24 12.60
C ALA A 23 -13.09 20.50 11.79
N LEU A 24 -13.22 20.90 10.53
CA LEU A 24 -12.09 21.12 9.62
C LEU A 24 -11.04 22.08 10.21
N LYS A 25 -11.47 23.14 10.90
CA LYS A 25 -10.59 24.12 11.58
C LYS A 25 -9.73 23.53 12.70
N SER A 26 -10.13 22.39 13.25
CA SER A 26 -9.41 21.71 14.34
C SER A 26 -8.37 20.70 13.82
N ILE A 27 -8.29 20.53 12.51
CA ILE A 27 -7.35 19.65 11.84
C ILE A 27 -6.13 20.49 11.46
N ASP A 28 -4.96 20.04 11.91
CA ASP A 28 -3.68 20.68 11.59
C ASP A 28 -3.27 20.34 10.15
N MET A 29 -3.86 21.06 9.20
CA MET A 29 -3.59 20.89 7.78
C MET A 29 -2.22 21.46 7.41
N PRO A 30 -1.44 20.78 6.56
CA PRO A 30 -0.17 21.32 6.09
C PRO A 30 -0.38 22.62 5.32
N THR A 31 0.53 23.58 5.50
CA THR A 31 0.41 24.95 4.96
C THR A 31 0.32 25.05 3.44
N ASN A 32 0.72 24.00 2.73
CA ASN A 32 0.77 23.90 1.28
C ASN A 32 -0.28 22.92 0.69
N ALA A 33 -1.32 22.57 1.46
CA ALA A 33 -2.52 21.92 0.94
C ALA A 33 -3.79 22.32 1.71
N LEU A 34 -4.93 22.22 1.05
CA LEU A 34 -6.24 22.54 1.61
C LEU A 34 -7.32 21.61 1.10
N VAL A 35 -8.41 21.50 1.86
CA VAL A 35 -9.63 20.81 1.42
C VAL A 35 -10.42 21.76 0.52
N ALA A 36 -10.50 21.44 -0.76
CA ALA A 36 -11.15 22.27 -1.77
C ALA A 36 -12.67 22.03 -1.82
N ALA A 37 -13.08 20.77 -1.67
CA ALA A 37 -14.48 20.38 -1.74
C ALA A 37 -14.72 19.06 -1.00
N ILE A 38 -15.95 18.87 -0.56
CA ILE A 38 -16.48 17.59 -0.07
C ILE A 38 -17.66 17.22 -0.97
N VAL A 39 -17.70 15.99 -1.47
CA VAL A 39 -18.89 15.44 -2.12
C VAL A 39 -19.56 14.48 -1.15
N ARG A 40 -20.78 14.83 -0.74
CA ARG A 40 -21.61 14.06 0.18
C ARG A 40 -22.94 13.72 -0.49
N ASP A 41 -23.31 12.44 -0.48
CA ASP A 41 -24.53 11.94 -1.15
C ASP A 41 -24.68 12.41 -2.62
N GLY A 42 -23.54 12.59 -3.31
CA GLY A 42 -23.49 13.04 -4.71
C GLY A 42 -23.55 14.56 -4.92
N VAL A 43 -23.68 15.35 -3.84
CA VAL A 43 -23.69 16.82 -3.89
C VAL A 43 -22.30 17.36 -3.55
N LEU A 44 -21.79 18.27 -4.39
CA LEU A 44 -20.51 18.94 -4.15
C LEU A 44 -20.71 20.18 -3.29
N GLU A 45 -19.96 20.25 -2.19
CA GLU A 45 -20.01 21.30 -1.18
C GLU A 45 -18.59 21.87 -0.96
N VAL A 46 -18.48 23.19 -0.80
CA VAL A 46 -17.22 23.84 -0.39
C VAL A 46 -17.24 23.97 1.13
N PRO A 47 -16.39 23.24 1.87
CA PRO A 47 -16.45 23.23 3.33
C PRO A 47 -15.91 24.51 3.94
N GLY A 48 -16.58 24.99 4.98
CA GLY A 48 -16.07 25.95 5.95
C GLY A 48 -15.31 25.27 7.10
N GLY A 49 -14.80 26.08 8.02
CA GLY A 49 -14.00 25.59 9.15
C GLY A 49 -14.79 24.76 10.18
N ASP A 50 -16.10 24.94 10.26
CA ASP A 50 -16.97 24.22 11.20
C ASP A 50 -17.50 22.89 10.64
N ASP A 51 -17.30 22.65 9.35
CA ASP A 51 -17.74 21.42 8.71
C ASP A 51 -17.02 20.20 9.28
N VAL A 52 -17.78 19.13 9.46
CA VAL A 52 -17.33 17.86 10.01
C VAL A 52 -17.46 16.78 8.94
N PHE A 53 -16.43 15.94 8.82
CA PHE A 53 -16.42 14.82 7.90
C PHE A 53 -17.39 13.71 8.33
N GLN A 54 -18.10 13.16 7.35
CA GLN A 54 -19.01 12.03 7.49
C GLN A 54 -18.49 10.81 6.75
N LYS A 55 -18.97 9.63 7.15
CA LYS A 55 -18.64 8.38 6.46
C LYS A 55 -19.23 8.42 5.05
N GLY A 56 -18.41 8.07 4.05
CA GLY A 56 -18.78 8.12 2.63
C GLY A 56 -18.50 9.46 1.95
N ASP A 57 -18.04 10.48 2.68
CA ASP A 57 -17.59 11.74 2.07
C ASP A 57 -16.43 11.48 1.10
N ARG A 58 -16.48 12.14 -0.06
CA ARG A 58 -15.34 12.23 -0.98
C ARG A 58 -14.69 13.60 -0.86
N VAL A 59 -13.48 13.64 -0.33
CA VAL A 59 -12.76 14.86 -0.01
C VAL A 59 -11.76 15.16 -1.14
N TYR A 60 -11.80 16.38 -1.67
CA TYR A 60 -10.85 16.86 -2.67
C TYR A 60 -9.79 17.72 -1.99
N LEU A 61 -8.54 17.29 -2.08
CA LEU A 61 -7.37 18.03 -1.61
C LEU A 61 -6.67 18.71 -2.76
N ILE A 62 -6.30 19.98 -2.59
CA ILE A 62 -5.52 20.72 -3.56
C ILE A 62 -4.29 21.35 -2.91
N GLY A 63 -3.15 21.35 -3.61
CA GLY A 63 -1.91 21.91 -3.08
C GLY A 63 -0.67 21.52 -3.88
N SER A 64 0.50 21.79 -3.31
CA SER A 64 1.76 21.26 -3.86
C SER A 64 1.88 19.74 -3.64
N PRO A 65 2.69 19.00 -4.43
CA PRO A 65 2.80 17.55 -4.30
C PRO A 65 3.11 17.06 -2.87
N ASP A 66 4.09 17.68 -2.21
CA ASP A 66 4.46 17.31 -0.83
C ASP A 66 3.37 17.68 0.20
N GLY A 67 2.63 18.76 -0.06
CA GLY A 67 1.53 19.22 0.79
C GLY A 67 0.32 18.31 0.70
N VAL A 68 -0.09 17.96 -0.51
CA VAL A 68 -1.22 17.05 -0.75
C VAL A 68 -0.93 15.68 -0.17
N LEU A 69 0.29 15.17 -0.35
CA LEU A 69 0.74 13.91 0.26
C LEU A 69 0.68 13.96 1.79
N SER A 70 1.15 15.05 2.39
CA SER A 70 1.12 15.24 3.85
C SER A 70 -0.31 15.35 4.38
N ALA A 71 -1.18 16.04 3.65
CA ALA A 71 -2.59 16.18 3.98
C ALA A 71 -3.30 14.84 3.88
N GLU A 72 -3.11 14.08 2.80
CA GLU A 72 -3.69 12.76 2.58
C GLU A 72 -3.43 11.81 3.76
N ARG A 73 -2.23 11.83 4.35
CA ARG A 73 -1.89 11.05 5.56
C ARG A 73 -2.76 11.37 6.78
N LEU A 74 -3.33 12.57 6.88
CA LEU A 74 -4.26 12.93 7.96
C LEU A 74 -5.62 12.24 7.79
N PHE A 75 -6.05 12.03 6.54
CA PHE A 75 -7.32 11.40 6.19
C PHE A 75 -7.23 9.88 6.22
N SER A 76 -6.05 9.33 5.95
CA SER A 76 -5.76 7.91 5.98
C SER A 76 -5.74 7.37 7.41
N ARG A 77 -6.74 6.55 7.77
CA ARG A 77 -6.70 5.70 8.97
C ARG A 77 -5.97 4.38 8.73
N THR A 78 -5.32 4.21 7.59
CA THR A 78 -4.64 2.96 7.25
C THR A 78 -3.60 2.68 8.30
N ARG A 79 -3.74 1.55 9.01
CA ARG A 79 -2.62 1.02 9.79
C ARG A 79 -1.49 0.83 8.80
N GLU A 80 -0.44 1.63 8.92
CA GLU A 80 0.84 1.34 8.28
C GLU A 80 1.17 -0.11 8.65
N ALA A 81 1.36 -0.96 7.64
CA ALA A 81 1.67 -2.36 7.87
C ALA A 81 3.00 -2.40 8.63
N ARG A 82 2.94 -2.81 9.91
CA ARG A 82 4.11 -2.86 10.80
C ARG A 82 4.89 -4.15 10.59
N ARG A 83 4.21 -5.21 10.17
CA ARG A 83 4.81 -6.48 9.78
C ARG A 83 4.41 -6.81 8.35
N VAL A 84 5.40 -6.88 7.46
CA VAL A 84 5.19 -7.19 6.04
C VAL A 84 5.98 -8.43 5.65
N CYS A 85 5.29 -9.40 5.06
CA CYS A 85 5.89 -10.57 4.44
C CYS A 85 5.96 -10.33 2.92
N ILE A 86 7.12 -10.57 2.31
CA ILE A 86 7.34 -10.38 0.88
C ILE A 86 7.79 -11.70 0.26
N VAL A 87 7.11 -12.19 -0.77
CA VAL A 87 7.55 -13.33 -1.58
C VAL A 87 8.16 -12.80 -2.88
N GLY A 88 9.44 -13.14 -3.09
CA GLY A 88 10.23 -12.75 -4.25
C GLY A 88 11.24 -11.64 -3.94
N GLY A 89 12.52 -11.98 -4.04
CA GLY A 89 13.71 -11.16 -3.86
C GLY A 89 14.26 -10.53 -5.15
N GLY A 90 13.44 -10.42 -6.19
CA GLY A 90 13.79 -9.71 -7.42
C GLY A 90 13.94 -8.20 -7.23
N VAL A 91 14.07 -7.47 -8.34
CA VAL A 91 14.24 -6.00 -8.34
C VAL A 91 13.11 -5.30 -7.56
N VAL A 92 11.86 -5.73 -7.78
CA VAL A 92 10.68 -5.15 -7.12
C VAL A 92 10.67 -5.47 -5.62
N GLY A 93 10.87 -6.74 -5.26
CA GLY A 93 10.87 -7.18 -3.87
C GLY A 93 11.94 -6.50 -3.03
N LYS A 94 13.19 -6.44 -3.50
CA LYS A 94 14.26 -5.72 -2.79
C LYS A 94 13.95 -4.24 -2.63
N SER A 95 13.39 -3.61 -3.67
CA SER A 95 13.04 -2.19 -3.58
C SER A 95 11.91 -1.94 -2.59
N LEU A 96 10.87 -2.77 -2.60
CA LEU A 96 9.77 -2.71 -1.66
C LEU A 96 10.24 -2.94 -0.22
N ALA A 97 11.09 -3.95 -0.01
CA ALA A 97 11.66 -4.28 1.29
C ALA A 97 12.46 -3.11 1.89
N ARG A 98 13.30 -2.44 1.08
CA ARG A 98 14.04 -1.24 1.50
C ARG A 98 13.12 -0.09 1.88
N GLU A 99 12.06 0.15 1.10
CA GLU A 99 11.16 1.26 1.34
C GLU A 99 10.31 1.05 2.60
N LEU A 100 9.77 -0.16 2.79
CA LEU A 100 9.02 -0.53 3.99
C LEU A 100 9.89 -0.47 5.25
N LYS A 101 11.14 -0.96 5.18
CA LYS A 101 12.10 -0.83 6.29
C LYS A 101 12.34 0.64 6.65
N ARG A 102 12.53 1.52 5.66
CA ARG A 102 12.72 2.98 5.89
C ARG A 102 11.51 3.62 6.56
N SER A 103 10.31 3.13 6.28
CA SER A 103 9.07 3.54 6.94
C SER A 103 8.89 2.94 8.33
N GLY A 104 9.82 2.10 8.80
CA GLY A 104 9.81 1.51 10.14
C GLY A 104 9.08 0.17 10.26
N ALA A 105 8.71 -0.46 9.15
CA ALA A 105 8.10 -1.80 9.19
C ALA A 105 9.15 -2.90 9.44
N LYS A 106 8.76 -3.94 10.19
CA LYS A 106 9.47 -5.22 10.24
C LYS A 106 9.15 -6.00 8.96
N VAL A 107 10.19 -6.35 8.21
CA VAL A 107 10.05 -7.01 6.91
C VAL A 107 10.67 -8.40 6.97
N MET A 108 9.91 -9.40 6.53
CA MET A 108 10.41 -10.73 6.21
C MET A 108 10.31 -10.95 4.69
N LEU A 109 11.37 -11.46 4.08
CA LEU A 109 11.46 -11.71 2.64
C LEU A 109 11.73 -13.20 2.39
N ILE A 110 10.81 -13.86 1.70
CA ILE A 110 10.91 -15.25 1.25
C ILE A 110 11.45 -15.25 -0.18
N GLU A 111 12.58 -15.92 -0.40
CA GLU A 111 13.18 -16.11 -1.72
C GLU A 111 13.51 -17.58 -1.95
N LYS A 112 13.13 -18.10 -3.13
CA LYS A 112 13.27 -19.51 -3.50
C LYS A 112 14.68 -19.86 -3.97
N ASP A 113 15.34 -18.92 -4.64
CA ASP A 113 16.71 -19.11 -5.09
C ASP A 113 17.71 -18.83 -3.95
N ARG A 114 18.49 -19.84 -3.59
CA ARG A 114 19.42 -19.77 -2.46
C ARG A 114 20.48 -18.68 -2.64
N GLU A 115 21.07 -18.57 -3.82
CA GLU A 115 22.11 -17.57 -4.09
C GLU A 115 21.55 -16.15 -3.95
N THR A 116 20.34 -15.93 -4.46
CA THR A 116 19.61 -14.66 -4.34
C THR A 116 19.26 -14.36 -2.88
N ALA A 117 18.77 -15.35 -2.11
CA ALA A 117 18.46 -15.18 -0.70
C ALA A 117 19.70 -14.80 0.12
N GLU A 118 20.82 -15.52 -0.09
CA GLU A 118 22.10 -15.22 0.57
C GLU A 118 22.61 -13.82 0.19
N ALA A 119 22.51 -13.43 -1.08
CA ALA A 119 22.88 -12.09 -1.53
C ALA A 119 22.02 -11.00 -0.88
N ILE A 120 20.70 -11.20 -0.74
CA ILE A 120 19.79 -10.26 -0.10
C ILE A 120 20.10 -10.13 1.40
N SER A 121 20.38 -11.24 2.07
CA SER A 121 20.75 -11.25 3.49
C SER A 121 21.98 -10.39 3.77
N VAL A 122 22.96 -10.37 2.86
CA VAL A 122 24.15 -9.53 2.97
C VAL A 122 23.87 -8.07 2.56
N GLU A 123 23.06 -7.87 1.52
CA GLU A 123 22.77 -6.55 0.95
C GLU A 123 21.84 -5.71 1.83
N LEU A 124 20.81 -6.35 2.41
CA LEU A 124 19.71 -5.70 3.12
C LEU A 124 19.77 -6.02 4.61
N ASP A 125 20.55 -5.23 5.34
CA ASP A 125 20.57 -5.28 6.80
C ASP A 125 19.14 -5.13 7.39
N GLY A 126 18.87 -5.73 8.56
CA GLY A 126 17.62 -5.60 9.30
C GLY A 126 16.35 -6.06 8.57
N ILE A 127 16.49 -6.96 7.60
CA ILE A 127 15.40 -7.67 6.94
C ILE A 127 15.58 -9.16 7.24
N ASP A 128 14.52 -9.82 7.70
CA ASP A 128 14.55 -11.26 7.96
C ASP A 128 14.43 -11.98 6.60
N VAL A 129 15.48 -12.67 6.15
CA VAL A 129 15.48 -13.37 4.85
C VAL A 129 15.32 -14.87 5.05
N VAL A 130 14.28 -15.43 4.44
CA VAL A 130 13.93 -16.85 4.49
C VAL A 130 14.18 -17.47 3.12
N HIS A 131 15.03 -18.49 3.05
CA HIS A 131 15.20 -19.28 1.84
C HIS A 131 14.10 -20.34 1.76
N GLY A 132 13.19 -20.20 0.80
CA GLY A 132 12.07 -21.11 0.65
C GLY A 132 11.11 -20.71 -0.48
N ASP A 133 10.20 -21.61 -0.81
CA ASP A 133 9.22 -21.38 -1.85
C ASP A 133 7.89 -20.91 -1.24
N GLY A 134 7.52 -19.66 -1.52
CA GLY A 134 6.29 -19.03 -1.00
C GLY A 134 4.98 -19.67 -1.44
N THR A 135 5.01 -20.72 -2.27
CA THR A 135 3.85 -21.57 -2.58
C THR A 135 3.72 -22.80 -1.68
N HIS A 136 4.63 -22.98 -0.72
CA HIS A 136 4.56 -24.06 0.27
C HIS A 136 3.81 -23.59 1.51
N GLN A 137 2.61 -24.13 1.73
CA GLN A 137 1.79 -23.76 2.88
C GLN A 137 2.51 -23.98 4.22
N GLY A 138 3.25 -25.10 4.37
CA GLY A 138 3.98 -25.41 5.60
C GLY A 138 5.03 -24.34 5.95
N LEU A 139 5.72 -23.77 4.96
CA LEU A 139 6.66 -22.66 5.19
C LEU A 139 5.93 -21.41 5.70
N LEU A 140 4.77 -21.08 5.11
CA LEU A 140 4.01 -19.90 5.54
C LEU A 140 3.42 -20.07 6.95
N GLU A 141 3.09 -21.29 7.34
CA GLU A 141 2.65 -21.63 8.70
C GLU A 141 3.82 -21.59 9.69
N GLU A 142 4.97 -22.16 9.34
CA GLU A 142 6.20 -22.13 10.16
C GLU A 142 6.66 -20.70 10.44
N GLU A 143 6.53 -19.81 9.45
CA GLU A 143 6.89 -18.40 9.56
C GLU A 143 5.75 -17.51 10.12
N GLU A 144 4.65 -18.11 10.59
CA GLU A 144 3.49 -17.45 11.20
C GLU A 144 2.95 -16.28 10.35
N VAL A 145 2.80 -16.50 9.04
CA VAL A 145 2.41 -15.45 8.08
C VAL A 145 1.01 -14.87 8.36
N ASP A 146 0.15 -15.62 9.04
CA ASP A 146 -1.14 -15.14 9.54
C ASP A 146 -1.02 -13.95 10.52
N THR A 147 0.11 -13.82 11.20
CA THR A 147 0.40 -12.74 12.14
C THR A 147 0.91 -11.45 11.49
N TYR A 148 1.05 -11.42 10.16
CA TYR A 148 1.53 -10.27 9.39
C TYR A 148 0.36 -9.37 8.95
N ASP A 149 0.60 -8.05 8.95
CA ASP A 149 -0.40 -7.05 8.56
C ASP A 149 -0.62 -7.01 7.04
N LEU A 150 0.38 -7.44 6.27
CA LEU A 150 0.40 -7.42 4.81
C LEU A 150 1.30 -8.52 4.26
N PHE A 151 0.77 -9.27 3.29
CA PHE A 151 1.52 -10.22 2.48
C PHE A 151 1.66 -9.71 1.05
N CYS A 152 2.89 -9.69 0.53
CA CYS A 152 3.22 -9.12 -0.78
C CYS A 152 3.85 -10.17 -1.69
N ALA A 153 3.18 -10.62 -2.75
CA ALA A 153 3.78 -11.53 -3.73
C ALA A 153 4.21 -10.76 -4.99
N VAL A 154 5.54 -10.61 -5.15
CA VAL A 154 6.15 -9.66 -6.11
C VAL A 154 7.19 -10.32 -7.01
N THR A 155 6.91 -11.54 -7.45
CA THR A 155 7.76 -12.30 -8.37
C THR A 155 7.49 -11.95 -9.84
N ALA A 156 8.35 -12.45 -10.74
CA ALA A 156 8.13 -12.34 -12.19
C ALA A 156 7.03 -13.29 -12.73
N MET A 157 6.52 -14.21 -11.90
CA MET A 157 5.59 -15.27 -12.31
C MET A 157 4.21 -15.00 -11.69
N ASP A 158 3.23 -14.71 -12.53
CA ASP A 158 1.86 -14.38 -12.08
C ASP A 158 1.24 -15.56 -11.30
N GLU A 159 1.48 -16.79 -11.74
CA GLU A 159 1.03 -18.02 -11.10
C GLU A 159 1.56 -18.18 -9.67
N VAL A 160 2.82 -17.81 -9.43
CA VAL A 160 3.43 -17.83 -8.09
C VAL A 160 2.80 -16.74 -7.24
N ASN A 161 2.63 -15.54 -7.78
CA ASN A 161 2.04 -14.42 -7.05
C ASN A 161 0.59 -14.70 -6.64
N LEU A 162 -0.19 -15.34 -7.52
CA LEU A 162 -1.55 -15.75 -7.23
C LEU A 162 -1.57 -16.85 -6.16
N MET A 163 -0.83 -17.93 -6.37
CA MET A 163 -0.86 -19.09 -5.46
C MET A 163 -0.39 -18.72 -4.06
N ALA A 164 0.75 -18.03 -3.94
CA ALA A 164 1.29 -17.59 -2.66
C ALA A 164 0.29 -16.72 -1.89
N SER A 165 -0.39 -15.79 -2.58
CA SER A 165 -1.37 -14.90 -1.95
C SER A 165 -2.66 -15.60 -1.52
N LEU A 166 -3.13 -16.57 -2.31
CA LEU A 166 -4.28 -17.39 -1.94
C LEU A 166 -3.98 -18.26 -0.72
N LEU A 167 -2.77 -18.85 -0.64
CA LEU A 167 -2.32 -19.59 0.52
C LEU A 167 -2.19 -18.70 1.76
N ALA A 168 -1.61 -17.51 1.61
CA ALA A 168 -1.53 -16.52 2.69
C ALA A 168 -2.91 -16.13 3.24
N LYS A 169 -3.90 -15.93 2.37
CA LYS A 169 -5.29 -15.70 2.80
C LYS A 169 -5.89 -16.88 3.52
N ARG A 170 -5.64 -18.10 3.03
CA ARG A 170 -6.15 -19.33 3.62
C ARG A 170 -5.68 -19.52 5.06
N ILE A 171 -4.42 -19.22 5.36
CA ILE A 171 -3.85 -19.37 6.70
C ILE A 171 -4.22 -18.22 7.65
N GLY A 172 -4.71 -17.09 7.13
CA GLY A 172 -5.27 -16.00 7.94
C GLY A 172 -4.72 -14.61 7.65
N CYS A 173 -3.77 -14.43 6.73
CA CYS A 173 -3.32 -13.10 6.35
C CYS A 173 -4.38 -12.38 5.51
N HIS A 174 -5.11 -11.46 6.15
CA HIS A 174 -6.30 -10.86 5.55
C HIS A 174 -6.01 -9.85 4.44
N ARG A 175 -4.82 -9.22 4.44
CA ARG A 175 -4.41 -8.24 3.42
C ARG A 175 -3.26 -8.79 2.57
N THR A 176 -3.50 -8.81 1.27
CA THR A 176 -2.58 -9.29 0.25
C THR A 176 -2.37 -8.24 -0.84
N ALA A 177 -1.12 -8.09 -1.26
CA ALA A 177 -0.72 -7.29 -2.41
C ALA A 177 0.06 -8.13 -3.40
N VAL A 178 -0.21 -7.93 -4.69
CA VAL A 178 0.50 -8.67 -5.75
C VAL A 178 0.96 -7.74 -6.85
N THR A 179 2.04 -8.13 -7.50
CA THR A 179 2.35 -7.60 -8.83
C THR A 179 1.84 -8.55 -9.92
N VAL A 180 1.18 -8.00 -10.93
CA VAL A 180 0.63 -8.74 -12.07
C VAL A 180 1.27 -8.22 -13.36
N GLN A 181 2.00 -9.09 -14.04
CA GLN A 181 2.68 -8.79 -15.29
C GLN A 181 1.68 -8.65 -16.45
N ARG A 182 0.65 -9.50 -16.46
CA ARG A 182 -0.39 -9.49 -17.50
C ARG A 182 -1.62 -8.70 -17.03
N ALA A 183 -1.77 -7.47 -17.53
CA ALA A 183 -2.87 -6.58 -17.14
C ALA A 183 -4.28 -7.21 -17.24
N ASP A 184 -4.48 -8.12 -18.20
CA ASP A 184 -5.75 -8.83 -18.41
C ASP A 184 -6.16 -9.72 -17.21
N TYR A 185 -5.23 -10.04 -16.32
CA TYR A 185 -5.50 -10.85 -15.12
C TYR A 185 -6.01 -10.01 -13.95
N VAL A 186 -5.87 -8.68 -13.98
CA VAL A 186 -6.27 -7.80 -12.87
C VAL A 186 -7.71 -8.04 -12.38
N PRO A 187 -8.73 -8.19 -13.26
CA PRO A 187 -10.10 -8.49 -12.81
C PRO A 187 -10.23 -9.82 -12.07
N ILE A 188 -9.50 -10.85 -12.50
CA ILE A 188 -9.53 -12.19 -11.91
C ILE A 188 -8.96 -12.15 -10.49
N TYR A 189 -7.83 -11.47 -10.28
CA TYR A 189 -7.22 -11.35 -8.96
C TYR A 189 -8.16 -10.68 -7.95
N LYS A 190 -8.87 -9.63 -8.39
CA LYS A 190 -9.87 -8.96 -7.55
C LYS A 190 -11.05 -9.87 -7.20
N GLN A 191 -11.54 -10.66 -8.15
CA GLN A 191 -12.63 -11.63 -7.90
C GLN A 191 -12.21 -12.73 -6.91
N LEU A 192 -10.94 -13.12 -6.92
CA LEU A 192 -10.35 -14.08 -5.99
C LEU A 192 -10.03 -13.48 -4.62
N GLY A 193 -10.45 -12.23 -4.38
CA GLY A 193 -10.34 -11.56 -3.09
C GLY A 193 -8.96 -10.98 -2.80
N ILE A 194 -8.08 -10.85 -3.79
CA ILE A 194 -6.78 -10.17 -3.63
C ILE A 194 -7.02 -8.66 -3.50
N ASP A 195 -6.54 -8.08 -2.39
CA ASP A 195 -6.92 -6.74 -1.96
C ASP A 195 -6.24 -5.67 -2.82
N ILE A 196 -4.96 -5.89 -3.14
CA ILE A 196 -4.13 -4.94 -3.85
C ILE A 196 -3.50 -5.62 -5.06
N VAL A 197 -3.83 -5.11 -6.26
CA VAL A 197 -3.28 -5.61 -7.52
C VAL A 197 -2.53 -4.48 -8.21
N LEU A 198 -1.21 -4.62 -8.26
CA LEU A 198 -0.31 -3.68 -8.92
C LEU A 198 0.11 -4.26 -10.26
N SER A 199 -0.01 -3.49 -11.34
CA SER A 199 0.65 -3.87 -12.60
C SER A 199 1.85 -2.96 -12.80
N PRO A 200 3.07 -3.48 -13.00
CA PRO A 200 4.20 -2.68 -13.40
C PRO A 200 3.92 -2.16 -14.83
N ARG A 201 3.21 -1.04 -14.95
CA ARG A 201 3.03 -0.36 -16.24
C ARG A 201 4.41 0.00 -16.80
N LYS A 202 4.53 0.05 -18.13
CA LYS A 202 5.58 0.76 -18.86
C LYS A 202 5.51 2.26 -18.54
N ALA A 203 5.98 2.67 -17.36
CA ALA A 203 6.11 4.06 -16.95
C ALA A 203 7.60 4.33 -16.64
N PRO A 204 8.13 5.51 -17.01
CA PRO A 204 9.55 5.81 -16.90
C PRO A 204 10.00 5.72 -15.44
N SER A 205 11.20 5.18 -15.24
CA SER A 205 11.90 4.92 -14.00
C SER A 205 11.70 5.99 -12.90
N ARG A 206 10.77 5.78 -11.96
CA ARG A 206 10.80 6.29 -10.56
C ARG A 206 9.54 6.02 -9.71
N ALA A 207 8.40 5.64 -10.30
CA ALA A 207 7.10 5.72 -9.60
C ALA A 207 6.52 4.41 -9.02
N THR A 208 7.07 3.24 -9.36
CA THR A 208 6.42 1.96 -9.03
C THR A 208 6.44 1.63 -7.54
N THR A 209 7.50 2.01 -6.82
CA THR A 209 7.69 1.65 -5.41
C THR A 209 6.84 2.51 -4.48
N SER A 210 6.73 3.81 -4.81
CA SER A 210 5.78 4.72 -4.17
C SER A 210 4.33 4.24 -4.30
N SER A 211 3.96 3.63 -5.44
CA SER A 211 2.61 3.10 -5.66
C SER A 211 2.30 1.87 -4.80
N ALA A 212 3.30 1.02 -4.54
CA ALA A 212 3.17 -0.13 -3.63
C ALA A 212 3.15 0.29 -2.17
N CYS A 213 3.96 1.29 -1.77
CA CYS A 213 3.90 1.90 -0.45
C CYS A 213 2.62 2.70 -0.23
N HIS A 214 2.14 3.44 -1.24
CA HIS A 214 0.82 4.06 -1.21
C HIS A 214 -0.25 2.99 -1.11
N ALA A 215 -0.27 1.94 -1.92
CA ALA A 215 -1.27 0.89 -1.76
C ALA A 215 -1.19 0.17 -0.39
N ALA A 216 0.02 -0.07 0.14
CA ALA A 216 0.21 -0.57 1.50
C ALA A 216 -0.39 0.39 2.56
N GLY A 217 -0.31 1.70 2.33
CA GLY A 217 -0.84 2.79 3.18
C GLY A 217 -2.19 3.41 2.77
N CYS A 218 -2.86 2.99 1.70
CA CYS A 218 -4.02 3.68 1.09
C CYS A 218 -5.24 2.76 0.94
N CYS A 219 -5.13 1.46 1.20
CA CYS A 219 -6.28 0.58 1.00
C CYS A 219 -7.26 0.60 2.18
N THR A 220 -8.32 1.35 1.94
CA THR A 220 -9.64 1.37 2.57
C THR A 220 -10.13 -0.03 2.99
N ALA A 221 -10.66 -0.09 4.21
CA ALA A 221 -11.60 -1.12 4.66
C ALA A 221 -12.96 -0.97 3.96
#